data_AF-A0AAQ4F6A8-F1
#
_entry.id   AF-A0AAQ4F6A8-F1
#
_cell.length_a   1.000
_cell.length_b   1.000
_cell.length_c   1.000
_cell.angle_alpha   90.00
_cell.angle_beta   90.00
_cell.angle_gamma   90.00
#
_symmetry.space_group_name_H-M   'P 1'
#
loop_
_entity.id
_entity.type
_entity.pdbx_description
1 polymer ?
#
loop_
_entity_poly.entity_id
_entity_poly.type
_entity_poly.pdbx_seq_one_letter_code
_entity_poly.pdbx_strand_id
1 'polypeptide(L)'
;MAPRSRRTRQRKTATCCDPASPAQAPTCAFCDKPHNDSEIGSELLSTSGGLHVHYMCMLFSSGLHQRGQVERAPLRGFAETDVRAELRRGGRLSCSFCKRKGATVGCCLKACKKVFHLPCGASNGCLLQFFGDFRVYCGMHRPRQNVVPMVASGGICPICSEEMAHPSVNVLVTPCCRQLFHRGCIQRQAMSAGSHFFRCGHCNNQEAFQREMQEHGIYVPEQDASWEQEPHAFEDLLFRYRHCDAPRCRCPSGRTHHQESGRWRIVVCNGCGSQGVHFGCGNKAGIHWLCPECRKVISRRERPARPLASSKSSLIAPVAKLRKGRFQKPAH
;
A
#
# COMPACT_ATOMS: atom_id res chain seq x y z
N MET A 1 70.12 66.26 15.55
CA MET A 1 68.99 65.68 14.79
C MET A 1 69.38 64.28 14.34
N ALA A 2 68.72 63.17 14.60
CA ALA A 2 67.63 62.78 15.48
C ALA A 2 67.81 61.26 15.74
N PRO A 3 67.46 60.73 16.93
CA PRO A 3 67.64 59.32 17.26
C PRO A 3 66.45 58.44 16.81
N ARG A 4 66.77 57.16 16.56
CA ARG A 4 65.94 55.94 16.51
C ARG A 4 64.40 56.11 16.53
N SER A 5 63.73 55.65 15.46
CA SER A 5 62.32 55.22 15.55
C SER A 5 62.25 53.69 15.67
N ARG A 6 61.74 53.24 16.82
CA ARG A 6 61.29 51.86 17.06
C ARG A 6 59.98 51.66 16.30
N ARG A 7 59.90 50.66 15.40
CA ARG A 7 58.61 50.16 14.91
C ARG A 7 57.99 49.23 15.95
N THR A 8 56.81 49.63 16.43
CA THR A 8 55.96 48.91 17.37
C THR A 8 55.23 47.74 16.69
N ARG A 9 55.01 46.69 17.49
CA ARG A 9 54.28 45.43 17.25
C ARG A 9 52.97 45.58 16.46
N GLN A 10 52.68 44.58 15.63
CA GLN A 10 51.36 43.93 15.65
C GLN A 10 51.54 42.41 15.72
N ARG A 11 51.15 41.84 16.87
CA ARG A 11 50.93 40.42 17.08
C ARG A 11 49.81 39.98 16.14
N LYS A 12 50.06 39.01 15.26
CA LYS A 12 48.98 38.26 14.61
C LYS A 12 48.27 37.46 15.70
N THR A 13 47.09 37.93 16.07
CA THR A 13 46.14 37.24 16.93
C THR A 13 45.76 35.93 16.28
N ALA A 14 45.77 34.86 17.09
CA ALA A 14 45.21 33.57 16.74
C ALA A 14 43.77 33.78 16.23
N THR A 15 43.55 33.50 14.95
CA THR A 15 42.21 33.48 14.39
C THR A 15 41.59 32.13 14.74
N CYS A 16 40.40 32.23 15.29
CA CYS A 16 39.65 31.21 15.98
C CYS A 16 39.44 29.95 15.14
N CYS A 17 39.34 28.82 15.85
CA CYS A 17 38.91 27.54 15.32
C CYS A 17 37.68 27.70 14.41
N ASP A 18 37.77 27.16 13.21
CA ASP A 18 36.61 26.97 12.35
C ASP A 18 35.50 26.26 13.12
N PRO A 19 34.23 26.70 13.01
CA PRO A 19 33.12 25.98 13.61
C PRO A 19 33.07 24.58 12.99
N ALA A 20 33.10 23.55 13.85
CA ALA A 20 32.97 22.16 13.45
C ALA A 20 31.77 22.02 12.50
N SER A 21 32.03 21.51 11.30
CA SER A 21 30.98 21.16 10.34
C SER A 21 29.95 20.25 11.04
N PRO A 22 28.65 20.40 10.75
CA PRO A 22 27.63 19.55 11.36
C PRO A 22 28.00 18.08 11.14
N ALA A 23 28.01 17.30 12.23
CA ALA A 23 28.34 15.89 12.19
C ALA A 23 27.43 15.20 11.16
N GLN A 24 28.04 14.57 10.15
CA GLN A 24 27.30 13.87 9.11
C GLN A 24 26.45 12.77 9.76
N ALA A 25 25.19 12.65 9.33
CA ALA A 25 24.29 11.63 9.84
C ALA A 25 24.90 10.22 9.63
N PRO A 26 24.72 9.29 10.59
CA PRO A 26 25.26 7.94 10.47
C PRO A 26 24.67 7.24 9.25
N THR A 27 25.49 6.47 8.56
CA THR A 27 25.11 5.70 7.37
C THR A 27 25.25 4.20 7.62
N CYS A 28 24.47 3.41 6.92
CA CYS A 28 24.51 1.96 7.03
C CYS A 28 25.82 1.40 6.44
N ALA A 29 26.52 0.58 7.23
CA ALA A 29 27.77 -0.06 6.82
C ALA A 29 27.66 -1.04 5.63
N PHE A 30 26.45 -1.46 5.24
CA PHE A 30 26.23 -2.35 4.08
C PHE A 30 25.98 -1.58 2.78
N CYS A 31 25.38 -0.40 2.83
CA CYS A 31 24.86 0.27 1.64
C CYS A 31 25.22 1.76 1.52
N ASP A 32 25.91 2.30 2.52
CA ASP A 32 26.36 3.69 2.62
C ASP A 32 25.21 4.72 2.53
N LYS A 33 23.99 4.32 2.91
CA LYS A 33 22.81 5.21 2.94
C LYS A 33 22.39 5.52 4.38
N PRO A 34 21.86 6.72 4.66
CA PRO A 34 21.30 7.06 5.96
C PRO A 34 19.94 6.40 6.18
N HIS A 35 19.32 6.69 7.32
CA HIS A 35 17.92 6.38 7.59
C HIS A 35 16.96 7.15 6.67
N ASN A 36 15.79 6.58 6.33
CA ASN A 36 14.79 7.21 5.46
C ASN A 36 13.36 6.65 5.67
N ASP A 37 12.52 7.34 6.43
CA ASP A 37 11.14 6.89 6.75
C ASP A 37 10.27 6.53 5.52
N SER A 38 10.57 7.07 4.34
CA SER A 38 9.82 6.80 3.12
C SER A 38 10.21 5.50 2.41
N GLU A 39 11.31 4.85 2.82
CA GLU A 39 11.84 3.65 2.17
C GLU A 39 11.71 2.44 3.08
N ILE A 40 11.09 1.37 2.56
CA ILE A 40 10.92 0.11 3.29
C ILE A 40 12.29 -0.41 3.74
N GLY A 41 12.44 -0.63 5.05
CA GLY A 41 13.63 -1.27 5.60
C GLY A 41 14.84 -0.37 5.83
N SER A 42 14.66 0.95 5.74
CA SER A 42 15.69 1.95 5.97
C SER A 42 15.91 2.28 7.47
N GLU A 43 15.22 1.60 8.39
CA GLU A 43 15.42 1.75 9.83
C GLU A 43 16.87 1.42 10.19
N LEU A 44 17.57 2.38 10.80
CA LEU A 44 18.99 2.26 11.11
C LEU A 44 19.18 1.81 12.56
N LEU A 45 19.64 0.57 12.74
CA LEU A 45 20.01 0.03 14.03
C LEU A 45 21.44 0.43 14.38
N SER A 46 21.67 0.76 15.65
CA SER A 46 22.96 1.26 16.14
C SER A 46 23.43 0.43 17.34
N THR A 47 24.72 0.11 17.40
CA THR A 47 25.33 -0.53 18.57
C THR A 47 26.22 0.43 19.34
N SER A 48 26.48 0.14 20.61
CA SER A 48 27.43 0.89 21.44
C SER A 48 28.86 0.88 20.87
N GLY A 49 29.19 -0.10 20.04
CA GLY A 49 30.45 -0.20 19.30
C GLY A 49 30.51 0.63 18.01
N GLY A 50 29.59 1.60 17.83
CA GLY A 50 29.57 2.53 16.70
C GLY A 50 29.20 1.89 15.35
N LEU A 51 28.59 0.71 15.36
CA LEU A 51 28.12 0.07 14.14
C LEU A 51 26.69 0.53 13.83
N HIS A 52 26.49 1.03 12.61
CA HIS A 52 25.17 1.44 12.11
C HIS A 52 24.79 0.59 10.90
N VAL A 53 23.63 -0.07 10.95
CA VAL A 53 23.19 -0.99 9.90
C VAL A 53 21.68 -0.96 9.73
N HIS A 54 21.20 -0.99 8.49
CA HIS A 54 19.77 -1.18 8.23
C HIS A 54 19.36 -2.61 8.56
N TYR A 55 18.21 -2.78 9.21
CA TYR A 55 17.70 -4.11 9.54
C TYR A 55 17.49 -4.98 8.30
N MET A 56 16.91 -4.42 7.23
CA MET A 56 16.73 -5.15 5.97
C MET A 56 18.04 -5.49 5.27
N CYS A 57 19.08 -4.64 5.37
CA CYS A 57 20.40 -4.98 4.82
C CYS A 57 20.98 -6.23 5.49
N MET A 58 20.74 -6.42 6.80
CA MET A 58 21.16 -7.64 7.50
C MET A 58 20.34 -8.85 7.08
N LEU A 59 19.00 -8.73 7.06
CA LEU A 59 18.09 -9.83 6.70
C LEU A 59 18.36 -10.41 5.32
N PHE A 60 18.65 -9.56 4.34
CA PHE A 60 18.96 -10.01 2.97
C PHE A 60 20.42 -10.43 2.78
N SER A 61 21.29 -10.26 3.77
CA SER A 61 22.72 -10.60 3.64
C SER A 61 22.93 -12.11 3.68
N SER A 62 23.57 -12.68 2.66
CA SER A 62 23.62 -14.14 2.48
C SER A 62 24.38 -14.93 3.56
N GLY A 63 25.23 -14.28 4.36
CA GLY A 63 26.01 -14.91 5.42
C GLY A 63 25.49 -14.68 6.83
N LEU A 64 24.34 -14.02 7.00
CA LEU A 64 23.79 -13.72 8.33
C LEU A 64 22.62 -14.62 8.69
N HIS A 65 22.56 -14.96 9.99
CA HIS A 65 21.49 -15.77 10.57
C HIS A 65 21.08 -15.14 11.90
N GLN A 66 19.78 -15.02 12.14
CA GLN A 66 19.26 -14.58 13.44
C GLN A 66 19.37 -15.75 14.42
N ARG A 67 20.20 -15.60 15.44
CA ARG A 67 20.44 -16.62 16.49
C ARG A 67 20.16 -16.11 17.90
N GLY A 68 19.99 -14.80 18.07
CA GLY A 68 19.75 -14.14 19.35
C GLY A 68 18.29 -13.71 19.55
N GLN A 69 18.01 -13.10 20.71
CA GLN A 69 16.70 -12.51 21.00
C GLN A 69 16.43 -11.29 20.10
N VAL A 70 15.26 -11.25 19.47
CA VAL A 70 14.91 -10.20 18.50
C VAL A 70 14.52 -8.88 19.16
N GLU A 71 13.78 -8.90 20.26
CA GLU A 71 13.22 -7.67 20.85
C GLU A 71 14.21 -6.84 21.66
N ARG A 72 15.16 -7.50 22.35
CA ARG A 72 16.05 -6.84 23.31
C ARG A 72 17.45 -6.57 22.77
N ALA A 73 17.84 -7.23 21.68
CA ALA A 73 19.17 -7.07 21.12
C ALA A 73 19.24 -5.83 20.21
N PRO A 74 20.31 -5.01 20.27
CA PRO A 74 20.47 -3.82 19.42
C PRO A 74 20.36 -4.10 17.92
N LEU A 75 20.74 -5.31 17.50
CA LEU A 75 20.69 -5.77 16.11
C LEU A 75 19.60 -6.81 15.87
N ARG A 76 18.51 -6.79 16.65
CA ARG A 76 17.31 -7.63 16.43
C ARG A 76 17.61 -9.10 16.15
N GLY A 77 18.38 -9.73 17.04
CA GLY A 77 18.72 -11.16 16.96
C GLY A 77 19.97 -11.51 16.14
N PHE A 78 20.65 -10.53 15.52
CA PHE A 78 21.97 -10.73 14.92
C PHE A 78 23.10 -10.46 15.93
N ALA A 79 24.12 -11.33 15.94
CA ALA A 79 25.33 -11.08 16.71
C ALA A 79 26.23 -10.07 16.00
N GLU A 80 26.72 -9.04 16.71
CA GLU A 80 27.57 -8.00 16.11
C GLU A 80 28.85 -8.60 15.48
N THR A 81 29.40 -9.67 16.06
CA THR A 81 30.55 -10.40 15.54
C THR A 81 30.29 -10.96 14.15
N ASP A 82 29.10 -11.52 13.92
CA ASP A 82 28.69 -12.11 12.65
C ASP A 82 28.45 -11.01 11.62
N VAL A 83 27.82 -9.90 12.02
CA VAL A 83 27.61 -8.73 11.17
C VAL A 83 28.95 -8.16 10.69
N ARG A 84 29.93 -8.01 11.59
CA ARG A 84 31.28 -7.56 11.22
C ARG A 84 32.01 -8.57 10.32
N ALA A 85 31.82 -9.87 10.54
CA ALA A 85 32.37 -10.90 9.66
C ALA A 85 31.77 -10.83 8.25
N GLU A 86 30.47 -10.60 8.15
CA GLU A 86 29.75 -10.45 6.90
C GLU A 86 30.17 -9.21 6.14
N LEU A 87 30.39 -8.08 6.82
CA LEU A 87 30.96 -6.87 6.23
C LEU A 87 32.36 -7.12 5.65
N ARG A 88 33.22 -7.85 6.38
CA ARG A 88 34.54 -8.25 5.88
C ARG A 88 34.44 -9.15 4.63
N ARG A 89 33.46 -10.06 4.60
CA ARG A 89 33.18 -10.90 3.41
C ARG A 89 32.73 -10.02 2.23
N GLY A 90 31.76 -9.13 2.46
CA GLY A 90 31.24 -8.19 1.47
C GLY A 90 32.31 -7.28 0.88
N GLY A 91 33.28 -6.84 1.68
CA GLY A 91 34.42 -6.02 1.23
C GLY A 91 35.26 -6.68 0.13
N ARG A 92 35.21 -8.01 -0.01
CA ARG A 92 35.91 -8.75 -1.07
C ARG A 92 35.10 -8.85 -2.36
N LEU A 93 33.78 -8.69 -2.28
CA LEU A 93 32.84 -8.89 -3.39
C LEU A 93 32.49 -7.57 -4.06
N SER A 94 32.33 -7.60 -5.39
CA SER A 94 31.92 -6.43 -6.19
C SER A 94 30.45 -6.55 -6.58
N CYS A 95 29.71 -5.45 -6.43
CA CYS A 95 28.33 -5.37 -6.85
C CYS A 95 28.18 -5.54 -8.37
N SER A 96 27.26 -6.39 -8.79
CA SER A 96 27.01 -6.68 -10.20
C SER A 96 26.53 -5.45 -10.99
N PHE A 97 25.92 -4.49 -10.31
CA PHE A 97 25.38 -3.25 -10.91
C PHE A 97 26.37 -2.10 -10.79
N CYS A 98 26.64 -1.60 -9.58
CA CYS A 98 27.48 -0.41 -9.38
C CYS A 98 28.99 -0.66 -9.39
N LYS A 99 29.42 -1.93 -9.47
CA LYS A 99 30.83 -2.38 -9.48
C LYS A 99 31.67 -2.05 -8.24
N ARG A 100 31.14 -1.31 -7.27
CA ARG A 100 31.79 -1.03 -5.97
C ARG A 100 31.83 -2.27 -5.06
N LYS A 101 32.78 -2.30 -4.14
CA LYS A 101 32.92 -3.35 -3.12
C LYS A 101 31.84 -3.24 -2.03
N GLY A 102 31.72 -4.25 -1.15
CA GLY A 102 30.81 -4.23 -0.01
C GLY A 102 29.47 -4.92 -0.26
N ALA A 103 29.28 -5.52 -1.43
CA ALA A 103 28.03 -6.20 -1.79
C ALA A 103 27.91 -7.55 -1.06
N THR A 104 26.82 -7.76 -0.32
CA THR A 104 26.63 -8.98 0.48
C THR A 104 25.42 -9.81 0.08
N VAL A 105 24.51 -9.27 -0.73
CA VAL A 105 23.28 -9.95 -1.13
C VAL A 105 23.53 -10.75 -2.41
N GLY A 106 23.40 -12.07 -2.34
CA GLY A 106 23.55 -12.99 -3.47
C GLY A 106 22.22 -13.38 -4.12
N CYS A 107 22.27 -13.75 -5.40
CA CYS A 107 21.14 -14.45 -6.02
C CYS A 107 20.92 -15.83 -5.37
N CYS A 108 19.67 -16.18 -5.08
CA CYS A 108 19.26 -17.42 -4.42
C CYS A 108 19.61 -18.68 -5.23
N LEU A 109 19.69 -18.58 -6.57
CA LEU A 109 20.14 -19.71 -7.39
C LEU A 109 21.63 -19.98 -7.13
N LYS A 110 21.97 -21.13 -6.54
CA LYS A 110 23.34 -21.51 -6.12
C LYS A 110 24.41 -21.39 -7.23
N ALA A 111 24.04 -21.68 -8.48
CA ALA A 111 24.93 -21.56 -9.63
C ALA A 111 25.21 -20.11 -10.03
N CYS A 112 24.32 -19.17 -9.68
CA CYS A 112 24.46 -17.76 -10.01
C CYS A 112 25.49 -17.07 -9.10
N LYS A 113 26.45 -16.37 -9.71
CA LYS A 113 27.48 -15.61 -8.99
C LYS A 113 27.17 -14.12 -8.86
N LYS A 114 25.97 -13.68 -9.23
CA LYS A 114 25.57 -12.27 -9.10
C LYS A 114 25.39 -11.93 -7.61
N VAL A 115 26.16 -10.95 -7.17
CA VAL A 115 26.10 -10.34 -5.84
C VAL A 115 25.81 -8.85 -6.02
N PHE A 116 25.06 -8.24 -5.10
CA PHE A 116 24.64 -6.84 -5.17
C PHE A 116 24.52 -6.25 -3.77
N HIS A 117 24.62 -4.92 -3.68
CA HIS A 117 24.07 -4.21 -2.52
C HIS A 117 22.55 -4.33 -2.56
N LEU A 118 21.89 -4.38 -1.41
CA LEU A 118 20.43 -4.45 -1.34
C LEU A 118 19.73 -3.37 -2.20
N PRO A 119 20.03 -2.05 -2.04
CA PRO A 119 19.38 -1.02 -2.84
C PRO A 119 19.73 -1.10 -4.33
N CYS A 120 20.94 -1.58 -4.67
CA CYS A 120 21.32 -1.80 -6.07
C CYS A 120 20.46 -2.90 -6.70
N GLY A 121 20.25 -4.01 -5.99
CA GLY A 121 19.38 -5.09 -6.44
C GLY A 121 17.94 -4.61 -6.64
N ALA A 122 17.37 -3.94 -5.64
CA ALA A 122 16.00 -3.42 -5.71
C ALA A 122 15.81 -2.44 -6.89
N SER A 123 16.72 -1.49 -7.06
CA SER A 123 16.65 -0.48 -8.14
C SER A 123 16.84 -1.07 -9.55
N ASN A 124 17.46 -2.24 -9.66
CA ASN A 124 17.73 -2.92 -10.94
C ASN A 124 16.82 -4.14 -11.15
N GLY A 125 15.66 -4.18 -10.50
CA GLY A 125 14.61 -5.18 -10.75
C GLY A 125 14.93 -6.59 -10.24
N CYS A 126 15.88 -6.75 -9.31
CA CYS A 126 15.96 -7.99 -8.55
C CYS A 126 14.67 -8.19 -7.75
N LEU A 127 14.21 -9.43 -7.64
CA LEU A 127 13.09 -9.78 -6.79
C LEU A 127 13.57 -10.05 -5.37
N LEU A 128 13.11 -9.25 -4.41
CA LEU A 128 13.33 -9.44 -2.98
C LEU A 128 12.07 -10.10 -2.39
N GLN A 129 12.22 -11.26 -1.75
CA GLN A 129 11.15 -11.91 -1.00
C GLN A 129 11.32 -11.58 0.49
N PHE A 130 10.35 -10.89 1.09
CA PHE A 130 10.44 -10.40 2.47
C PHE A 130 9.86 -11.38 3.50
N PHE A 131 9.98 -12.67 3.25
CA PHE A 131 9.44 -13.74 4.09
C PHE A 131 10.42 -14.92 4.11
N GLY A 132 10.30 -15.77 5.14
CA GLY A 132 11.15 -16.95 5.31
C GLY A 132 12.64 -16.58 5.28
N ASP A 133 13.40 -17.16 4.35
CA ASP A 133 14.86 -16.99 4.25
C ASP A 133 15.30 -15.68 3.55
N PHE A 134 14.41 -14.70 3.36
CA PHE A 134 14.72 -13.42 2.71
C PHE A 134 15.44 -13.56 1.36
N ARG A 135 14.87 -14.39 0.48
CA ARG A 135 15.52 -14.77 -0.78
C ARG A 135 15.56 -13.60 -1.77
N VAL A 136 16.65 -13.51 -2.54
CA VAL A 136 16.76 -12.55 -3.63
C VAL A 136 17.07 -13.23 -4.96
N TYR A 137 16.36 -12.85 -6.02
CA TYR A 137 16.59 -13.37 -7.36
C TYR A 137 17.00 -12.23 -8.30
N CYS A 138 18.10 -12.41 -9.03
CA CYS A 138 18.45 -11.49 -10.11
C CYS A 138 17.42 -11.58 -11.25
N GLY A 139 17.38 -10.59 -12.14
CA GLY A 139 16.40 -10.56 -13.25
C GLY A 139 16.35 -11.82 -14.12
N MET A 140 17.45 -12.55 -14.26
CA MET A 140 17.49 -13.81 -15.02
C MET A 140 16.90 -15.01 -14.29
N HIS A 141 16.91 -14.99 -12.95
CA HIS A 141 16.44 -16.09 -12.10
C HIS A 141 15.17 -15.72 -11.34
N ARG A 142 14.55 -14.58 -11.67
CA ARG A 142 13.30 -14.13 -11.06
C ARG A 142 12.18 -15.11 -11.43
N PRO A 143 11.50 -15.73 -10.44
CA PRO A 143 10.26 -16.44 -10.67
C PRO A 143 9.25 -15.58 -11.42
N ARG A 144 8.57 -16.17 -12.39
CA ARG A 144 7.51 -15.53 -13.15
C ARG A 144 6.16 -16.02 -12.62
N GLN A 145 5.19 -15.11 -12.58
CA GLN A 145 3.80 -15.51 -12.32
C GLN A 145 3.36 -16.48 -13.40
N ASN A 146 2.68 -17.55 -12.99
CA ASN A 146 2.07 -18.49 -13.93
C ASN A 146 0.79 -17.86 -14.51
N VAL A 147 0.98 -17.01 -15.51
CA VAL A 147 -0.10 -16.39 -16.27
C VAL A 147 -0.59 -17.37 -17.33
N VAL A 148 -1.50 -18.27 -16.95
CA VAL A 148 -2.33 -19.02 -17.91
C VAL A 148 -2.94 -18.00 -18.89
N PRO A 149 -2.94 -18.22 -20.22
CA PRO A 149 -3.13 -17.16 -21.21
C PRO A 149 -4.56 -16.63 -21.17
N MET A 150 -4.79 -15.57 -20.39
CA MET A 150 -6.09 -14.91 -20.35
C MET A 150 -6.05 -13.49 -19.76
N VAL A 151 -5.14 -12.63 -20.24
CA VAL A 151 -5.41 -11.18 -20.35
C VAL A 151 -4.61 -10.68 -21.56
N ALA A 152 -5.20 -10.76 -22.75
CA ALA A 152 -4.52 -10.41 -24.00
C ALA A 152 -4.32 -8.89 -24.18
N SER A 153 -4.89 -8.05 -23.30
CA SER A 153 -5.01 -6.62 -23.57
C SER A 153 -5.25 -5.81 -22.29
N GLY A 154 -4.16 -5.42 -21.62
CA GLY A 154 -4.17 -4.40 -20.56
C GLY A 154 -5.22 -4.57 -19.47
N GLY A 155 -5.45 -3.53 -18.69
CA GLY A 155 -6.52 -3.48 -17.69
C GLY A 155 -6.53 -2.18 -16.92
N ILE A 156 -7.59 -1.94 -16.16
CA ILE A 156 -7.67 -0.78 -15.25
C ILE A 156 -7.33 -1.26 -13.84
N CYS A 157 -6.40 -0.58 -13.17
CA CYS A 157 -5.95 -0.94 -11.83
C CYS A 157 -7.09 -0.66 -10.84
N PRO A 158 -7.62 -1.66 -10.11
CA PRO A 158 -8.73 -1.43 -9.18
C PRO A 158 -8.41 -0.50 -8.01
N ILE A 159 -7.13 -0.19 -7.76
CA ILE A 159 -6.70 0.68 -6.65
C ILE A 159 -6.60 2.16 -7.09
N CYS A 160 -5.94 2.45 -8.22
CA CYS A 160 -5.74 3.83 -8.68
C CYS A 160 -6.65 4.23 -9.86
N SER A 161 -7.41 3.30 -10.42
CA SER A 161 -8.26 3.50 -11.61
C SER A 161 -7.49 3.94 -12.86
N GLU A 162 -6.17 3.72 -12.91
CA GLU A 162 -5.32 4.01 -14.08
C GLU A 162 -5.12 2.77 -14.96
N GLU A 163 -4.85 3.00 -16.24
CA GLU A 163 -4.57 1.94 -17.21
C GLU A 163 -3.24 1.23 -16.93
N MET A 164 -3.21 -0.05 -17.25
CA MET A 164 -2.05 -0.92 -17.17
C MET A 164 -1.82 -1.58 -18.52
N ALA A 165 -0.54 -1.77 -18.83
CA ALA A 165 -0.11 -2.63 -19.92
C ALA A 165 -0.30 -4.12 -19.55
N HIS A 166 0.40 -4.98 -20.28
CA HIS A 166 0.43 -6.41 -20.01
C HIS A 166 1.15 -6.74 -18.67
N PRO A 167 0.96 -7.97 -18.14
CA PRO A 167 1.70 -8.46 -16.98
C PRO A 167 3.21 -8.24 -17.12
N SER A 168 3.84 -7.74 -16.06
CA SER A 168 5.27 -7.38 -16.04
C SER A 168 5.81 -7.39 -14.60
N VAL A 169 7.04 -6.95 -14.40
CA VAL A 169 7.59 -6.77 -13.04
C VAL A 169 6.83 -5.72 -12.22
N ASN A 170 6.19 -4.76 -12.92
CA ASN A 170 5.45 -3.64 -12.34
C ASN A 170 3.92 -3.85 -12.37
N VAL A 171 3.44 -4.87 -13.08
CA VAL A 171 2.01 -5.20 -13.20
C VAL A 171 1.83 -6.66 -12.80
N LEU A 172 1.25 -6.88 -11.64
CA LEU A 172 1.05 -8.21 -11.07
C LEU A 172 -0.36 -8.72 -11.35
N VAL A 173 -0.48 -10.04 -11.49
CA VAL A 173 -1.75 -10.73 -11.70
C VAL A 173 -2.20 -11.40 -10.41
N THR A 174 -3.47 -11.32 -10.07
CA THR A 174 -4.01 -12.03 -8.90
C THR A 174 -4.25 -13.50 -9.22
N PRO A 175 -3.92 -14.43 -8.31
CA PRO A 175 -4.11 -15.86 -8.56
C PRO A 175 -5.59 -16.27 -8.38
N CYS A 176 -6.34 -15.50 -7.58
CA CYS A 176 -7.70 -15.81 -7.17
C CYS A 176 -8.77 -15.38 -8.20
N CYS A 177 -8.58 -14.25 -8.88
CA CYS A 177 -9.57 -13.69 -9.80
C CYS A 177 -8.99 -13.14 -11.10
N ARG A 178 -7.67 -13.36 -11.34
CA ARG A 178 -6.96 -12.98 -12.58
C ARG A 178 -7.06 -11.50 -12.92
N GLN A 179 -7.14 -10.65 -11.91
CA GLN A 179 -7.13 -9.20 -12.07
C GLN A 179 -5.70 -8.66 -12.11
N LEU A 180 -5.51 -7.54 -12.80
CA LEU A 180 -4.23 -6.84 -12.90
C LEU A 180 -4.16 -5.71 -11.87
N PHE A 181 -2.97 -5.51 -11.32
CA PHE A 181 -2.70 -4.43 -10.39
C PHE A 181 -1.29 -3.89 -10.58
N HIS A 182 -1.13 -2.58 -10.43
CA HIS A 182 0.20 -1.98 -10.27
C HIS A 182 0.88 -2.52 -9.02
N ARG A 183 2.13 -2.99 -9.16
CA ARG A 183 2.99 -3.41 -8.04
C ARG A 183 3.04 -2.35 -6.95
N GLY A 184 3.24 -1.09 -7.33
CA GLY A 184 3.30 0.04 -6.39
C GLY A 184 1.97 0.27 -5.65
N CYS A 185 0.83 0.04 -6.31
CA CYS A 185 -0.47 0.15 -5.65
C CYS A 185 -0.67 -0.98 -4.64
N ILE A 186 -0.35 -2.22 -4.99
CA ILE A 186 -0.41 -3.35 -4.05
C ILE A 186 0.54 -3.13 -2.87
N GLN A 187 1.75 -2.63 -3.12
CA GLN A 187 2.71 -2.37 -2.05
C GLN A 187 2.17 -1.33 -1.05
N ARG A 188 1.55 -0.24 -1.53
CA ARG A 188 0.90 0.75 -0.66
C ARG A 188 -0.29 0.14 0.10
N GLN A 189 -1.09 -0.68 -0.56
CA GLN A 189 -2.19 -1.40 0.08
C GLN A 189 -1.68 -2.30 1.22
N ALA A 190 -0.59 -3.04 0.99
CA ALA A 190 0.02 -3.90 2.00
C ALA A 190 0.55 -3.09 3.20
N MET A 191 1.21 -1.96 2.96
CA MET A 191 1.72 -1.09 4.02
C MET A 191 0.60 -0.50 4.89
N SER A 192 -0.56 -0.20 4.30
CA SER A 192 -1.71 0.34 5.04
C SER A 192 -2.51 -0.77 5.75
N ALA A 193 -2.69 -1.93 5.12
CA ALA A 193 -3.57 -2.97 5.63
C ALA A 193 -2.92 -3.92 6.64
N GLY A 194 -1.60 -4.05 6.62
CA GLY A 194 -0.91 -5.08 7.40
C GLY A 194 -1.29 -6.51 6.99
N SER A 195 -0.65 -7.50 7.60
CA SER A 195 -0.86 -8.92 7.27
C SER A 195 -2.29 -9.41 7.53
N HIS A 196 -3.00 -8.82 8.50
CA HIS A 196 -4.35 -9.25 8.89
C HIS A 196 -5.43 -8.85 7.89
N PHE A 197 -5.30 -7.70 7.22
CA PHE A 197 -6.32 -7.17 6.30
C PHE A 197 -5.86 -7.08 4.84
N PHE A 198 -4.62 -7.47 4.53
CA PHE A 198 -4.09 -7.48 3.17
C PHE A 198 -4.73 -8.58 2.32
N ARG A 199 -5.74 -8.19 1.53
CA ARG A 199 -6.56 -9.08 0.70
C ARG A 199 -6.83 -8.48 -0.68
N CYS A 200 -7.23 -9.34 -1.61
CA CYS A 200 -7.54 -8.92 -2.97
C CYS A 200 -8.70 -7.91 -2.97
N GLY A 201 -8.45 -6.69 -3.44
CA GLY A 201 -9.47 -5.63 -3.52
C GLY A 201 -10.65 -5.93 -4.46
N HIS A 202 -10.56 -6.97 -5.29
CA HIS A 202 -11.64 -7.36 -6.20
C HIS A 202 -12.54 -8.48 -5.67
N CYS A 203 -11.96 -9.56 -5.14
CA CYS A 203 -12.71 -10.75 -4.72
C CYS A 203 -12.59 -11.07 -3.23
N ASN A 204 -11.90 -10.23 -2.46
CA ASN A 204 -11.69 -10.37 -1.02
C ASN A 204 -10.94 -11.65 -0.57
N ASN A 205 -10.40 -12.44 -1.50
CA ASN A 205 -9.54 -13.57 -1.15
C ASN A 205 -8.24 -13.06 -0.53
N GLN A 206 -7.94 -13.52 0.69
CA GLN A 206 -6.74 -13.14 1.43
C GLN A 206 -5.60 -14.13 1.18
N GLU A 207 -5.81 -15.42 1.45
CA GLU A 207 -4.73 -16.40 1.51
C GLU A 207 -3.95 -16.56 0.20
N ALA A 208 -4.64 -16.81 -0.92
CA ALA A 208 -3.97 -17.00 -2.21
C ALA A 208 -3.37 -15.69 -2.71
N PHE A 209 -4.07 -14.57 -2.51
CA PHE A 209 -3.58 -13.24 -2.89
C PHE A 209 -2.31 -12.88 -2.14
N GLN A 210 -2.32 -12.95 -0.81
CA GLN A 210 -1.19 -12.59 0.04
C GLN A 210 0.04 -13.44 -0.28
N ARG A 211 -0.12 -14.76 -0.40
CA ARG A 211 0.97 -15.68 -0.77
C ARG A 211 1.61 -15.30 -2.11
N GLU A 212 0.81 -15.14 -3.16
CA GLU A 212 1.32 -14.78 -4.49
C GLU A 212 2.01 -13.41 -4.49
N MET A 213 1.42 -12.42 -3.80
CA MET A 213 2.00 -11.08 -3.73
C MET A 213 3.34 -11.08 -3.00
N GLN A 214 3.44 -11.81 -1.88
CA GLN A 214 4.70 -11.98 -1.13
C GLN A 214 5.76 -12.72 -1.95
N GLU A 215 5.39 -13.81 -2.61
CA GLU A 215 6.28 -14.56 -3.53
C GLU A 215 6.84 -13.66 -4.63
N HIS A 216 6.06 -12.68 -5.07
CA HIS A 216 6.44 -11.69 -6.07
C HIS A 216 6.95 -10.38 -5.47
N GLY A 217 7.32 -10.38 -4.18
CA GLY A 217 8.14 -9.37 -3.52
C GLY A 217 7.39 -8.13 -3.06
N ILE A 218 6.09 -8.26 -2.84
CA ILE A 218 5.35 -7.29 -2.03
C ILE A 218 5.72 -7.53 -0.57
N TYR A 219 6.24 -6.50 0.09
CA TYR A 219 6.45 -6.52 1.54
C TYR A 219 5.09 -6.36 2.23
N VAL A 220 4.76 -7.27 3.14
CA VAL A 220 3.52 -7.23 3.94
C VAL A 220 3.93 -7.22 5.41
N PRO A 221 3.89 -6.06 6.09
CA PRO A 221 4.31 -5.97 7.47
C PRO A 221 3.32 -6.66 8.42
N GLU A 222 3.86 -7.25 9.49
CA GLU A 222 3.09 -7.72 10.65
C GLU A 222 2.80 -6.52 11.56
N GLN A 223 1.72 -5.82 11.27
CA GLN A 223 1.24 -4.66 12.02
C GLN A 223 -0.28 -4.55 11.86
N ASP A 224 -0.91 -3.83 12.78
CA ASP A 224 -2.31 -3.45 12.65
C ASP A 224 -2.51 -2.55 11.44
N ALA A 225 -3.74 -2.55 10.92
CA ALA A 225 -4.05 -1.67 9.81
C ALA A 225 -3.99 -0.20 10.24
N SER A 226 -3.48 0.66 9.36
CA SER A 226 -3.28 2.08 9.67
C SER A 226 -4.58 2.79 10.10
N TRP A 227 -5.73 2.36 9.55
CA TRP A 227 -7.04 2.92 9.89
C TRP A 227 -7.57 2.46 11.26
N GLU A 228 -7.00 1.43 11.87
CA GLU A 228 -7.34 1.03 13.25
C GLU A 228 -6.55 1.84 14.29
N GLN A 229 -5.45 2.47 13.85
CA GLN A 229 -4.56 3.29 14.68
C GLN A 229 -4.91 4.78 14.62
N GLU A 230 -5.85 5.18 13.77
CA GLU A 230 -6.30 6.57 13.69
C GLU A 230 -7.08 6.95 14.96
N PRO A 231 -6.65 7.97 15.72
CA PRO A 231 -7.39 8.44 16.88
C PRO A 231 -8.79 8.84 16.47
N HIS A 232 -9.80 8.36 17.20
CA HIS A 232 -11.21 8.68 16.94
C HIS A 232 -11.77 8.17 15.59
N ALA A 233 -11.10 7.23 14.91
CA ALA A 233 -11.52 6.68 13.60
C ALA A 233 -12.98 6.20 13.52
N PHE A 234 -13.57 5.82 14.66
CA PHE A 234 -14.92 5.30 14.77
C PHE A 234 -15.85 6.20 15.59
N GLU A 235 -15.42 7.38 16.02
CA GLU A 235 -16.23 8.29 16.83
C GLU A 235 -17.50 8.73 16.09
N ASP A 236 -17.37 8.99 14.78
CA ASP A 236 -18.51 9.32 13.92
C ASP A 236 -19.52 8.17 13.80
N LEU A 237 -19.10 6.90 13.95
CA LEU A 237 -20.02 5.76 13.99
C LEU A 237 -20.84 5.73 15.29
N LEU A 238 -20.35 6.38 16.35
CA LEU A 238 -21.07 6.57 17.60
C LEU A 238 -21.98 7.81 17.56
N PHE A 239 -21.87 8.65 16.52
CA PHE A 239 -22.74 9.81 16.34
C PHE A 239 -24.17 9.35 16.06
N ARG A 240 -24.98 9.39 17.11
CA ARG A 240 -26.43 9.20 17.01
C ARG A 240 -27.06 10.56 16.74
N TYR A 241 -27.72 10.75 15.61
CA TYR A 241 -28.42 12.01 15.30
C TYR A 241 -29.42 12.38 16.41
N ARG A 242 -29.28 13.58 17.01
CA ARG A 242 -30.03 13.99 18.24
C ARG A 242 -31.02 15.13 18.04
N HIS A 243 -31.18 15.63 16.81
CA HIS A 243 -32.04 16.77 16.52
C HIS A 243 -33.41 16.33 15.98
N CYS A 244 -34.45 17.13 16.25
CA CYS A 244 -35.80 16.94 15.71
C CYS A 244 -36.08 17.91 14.58
N ASP A 245 -36.12 17.38 13.36
CA ASP A 245 -36.37 18.08 12.09
C ASP A 245 -37.85 18.18 11.74
N ALA A 246 -38.74 17.79 12.65
CA ALA A 246 -40.17 17.90 12.40
C ALA A 246 -40.52 19.38 12.17
N PRO A 247 -41.32 19.74 11.15
CA PRO A 247 -41.66 21.14 10.88
C PRO A 247 -42.14 21.88 12.14
N ARG A 248 -42.93 21.18 12.96
CA ARG A 248 -43.34 21.63 14.30
C ARG A 248 -42.89 20.64 15.37
N CYS A 249 -41.86 21.00 16.14
CA CYS A 249 -41.44 20.25 17.31
C CYS A 249 -42.45 20.44 18.46
N ARG A 250 -42.78 19.35 19.16
CA ARG A 250 -43.70 19.33 20.30
C ARG A 250 -42.99 19.10 21.63
N CYS A 251 -41.67 18.94 21.61
CA CYS A 251 -40.86 18.69 22.80
C CYS A 251 -40.77 19.96 23.65
N PRO A 252 -41.19 19.93 24.93
CA PRO A 252 -41.08 21.09 25.83
C PRO A 252 -39.62 21.52 26.02
N SER A 253 -38.70 20.56 26.05
CA SER A 253 -37.25 20.80 26.23
C SER A 253 -36.53 21.15 24.92
N GLY A 254 -37.27 21.45 23.84
CA GLY A 254 -36.70 21.86 22.56
C GLY A 254 -36.28 20.72 21.64
N ARG A 255 -35.68 21.07 20.50
CA ARG A 255 -35.39 20.14 19.38
C ARG A 255 -34.17 19.26 19.58
N THR A 256 -33.21 19.68 20.39
CA THR A 256 -31.96 18.98 20.69
C THR A 256 -32.07 18.03 21.88
N HIS A 257 -33.15 18.11 22.66
CA HIS A 257 -33.44 17.17 23.72
C HIS A 257 -33.76 15.80 23.13
N HIS A 258 -33.22 14.74 23.73
CA HIS A 258 -33.47 13.36 23.33
C HIS A 258 -33.57 12.47 24.56
N GLN A 259 -34.31 11.37 24.43
CA GLN A 259 -34.40 10.31 25.43
C GLN A 259 -34.07 8.98 24.78
N GLU A 260 -33.59 8.00 25.55
CA GLU A 260 -33.31 6.66 25.03
C GLU A 260 -34.60 5.92 24.66
N SER A 261 -35.68 6.18 25.39
CA SER A 261 -37.00 5.57 25.18
C SER A 261 -38.12 6.61 25.28
N GLY A 262 -39.35 6.20 24.97
CA GLY A 262 -40.53 7.05 25.11
C GLY A 262 -40.75 8.06 23.98
N ARG A 263 -41.53 9.12 24.28
CA ARG A 263 -42.08 10.06 23.28
C ARG A 263 -41.02 10.97 22.65
N TRP A 264 -39.93 11.23 23.36
CA TRP A 264 -38.86 12.15 22.96
C TRP A 264 -37.58 11.43 22.51
N ARG A 265 -37.65 10.11 22.28
CA ARG A 265 -36.59 9.43 21.53
C ARG A 265 -36.56 9.89 20.08
N ILE A 266 -35.37 10.03 19.52
CA ILE A 266 -35.19 10.38 18.11
C ILE A 266 -35.33 9.11 17.26
N VAL A 267 -36.12 9.20 16.20
CA VAL A 267 -36.24 8.21 15.15
C VAL A 267 -35.59 8.80 13.91
N VAL A 268 -34.50 8.19 13.46
CA VAL A 268 -33.80 8.61 12.24
C VAL A 268 -34.51 8.10 10.99
N CYS A 269 -34.32 8.80 9.87
CA CYS A 269 -34.86 8.40 8.59
C CYS A 269 -34.32 7.04 8.17
N ASN A 270 -35.19 6.09 7.85
CA ASN A 270 -34.79 4.75 7.42
C ASN A 270 -34.07 4.73 6.07
N GLY A 271 -34.22 5.79 5.26
CA GLY A 271 -33.60 5.87 3.93
C GLY A 271 -32.17 6.42 3.96
N CYS A 272 -31.92 7.49 4.71
CA CYS A 272 -30.62 8.18 4.70
C CYS A 272 -29.92 8.24 6.06
N GLY A 273 -30.63 8.02 7.18
CA GLY A 273 -30.10 8.22 8.52
C GLY A 273 -29.75 9.67 8.91
N SER A 274 -29.73 10.62 7.95
CA SER A 274 -29.22 11.99 8.13
C SER A 274 -30.23 13.01 8.67
N GLN A 275 -31.48 12.61 8.88
CA GLN A 275 -32.51 13.43 9.52
C GLN A 275 -33.18 12.60 10.61
N GLY A 276 -33.75 13.28 11.60
CA GLY A 276 -34.43 12.65 12.71
C GLY A 276 -35.63 13.44 13.20
N VAL A 277 -36.60 12.75 13.75
CA VAL A 277 -37.74 13.37 14.45
C VAL A 277 -37.93 12.70 15.79
N HIS A 278 -38.42 13.44 16.78
CA HIS A 278 -38.96 12.77 17.97
C HIS A 278 -40.09 11.82 17.55
N PHE A 279 -40.15 10.68 18.21
CA PHE A 279 -41.23 9.72 18.03
C PHE A 279 -42.61 10.39 18.08
N GLY A 280 -42.84 11.24 19.09
CA GLY A 280 -44.08 12.01 19.26
C GLY A 280 -44.29 13.19 18.28
N CYS A 281 -43.28 13.58 17.53
CA CYS A 281 -43.35 14.69 16.58
C CYS A 281 -43.66 14.23 15.15
N GLY A 282 -43.15 13.06 14.74
CA GLY A 282 -43.28 12.61 13.34
C GLY A 282 -43.46 11.11 13.10
N ASN A 283 -43.19 10.23 14.07
CA ASN A 283 -43.28 8.78 13.88
C ASN A 283 -44.52 8.14 14.53
N LYS A 284 -45.71 8.69 14.25
CA LYS A 284 -46.96 8.27 14.89
C LYS A 284 -47.41 6.84 14.51
N ALA A 285 -46.93 6.31 13.38
CA ALA A 285 -47.31 4.99 12.86
C ALA A 285 -46.39 3.85 13.35
N GLY A 286 -45.36 4.15 14.15
CA GLY A 286 -44.63 3.15 14.94
C GLY A 286 -43.57 2.30 14.22
N ILE A 287 -43.64 2.11 12.90
CA ILE A 287 -42.86 1.03 12.26
C ILE A 287 -41.60 1.56 11.54
N HIS A 288 -41.69 2.59 10.68
CA HIS A 288 -40.51 3.25 10.09
C HIS A 288 -40.82 4.71 9.74
N TRP A 289 -39.89 5.62 10.05
CA TRP A 289 -40.00 7.02 9.63
C TRP A 289 -39.11 7.29 8.40
N LEU A 290 -39.66 8.03 7.42
CA LEU A 290 -38.95 8.50 6.25
C LEU A 290 -39.02 10.02 6.21
N CYS A 291 -37.88 10.67 6.00
CA CYS A 291 -37.83 12.11 5.80
C CYS A 291 -38.52 12.51 4.47
N PRO A 292 -38.91 13.79 4.31
CA PRO A 292 -39.60 14.26 3.11
C PRO A 292 -38.85 13.95 1.81
N GLU A 293 -37.52 14.08 1.81
CA GLU A 293 -36.70 13.83 0.62
C GLU A 293 -36.62 12.35 0.26
N CYS A 294 -36.35 11.45 1.22
CA CYS A 294 -36.36 10.01 0.97
C CYS A 294 -37.73 9.52 0.51
N ARG A 295 -38.83 10.08 1.05
CA ARG A 295 -40.19 9.75 0.62
C ARG A 295 -40.45 10.15 -0.83
N LYS A 296 -39.96 11.32 -1.27
CA LYS A 296 -40.04 11.75 -2.69
C LYS A 296 -39.25 10.82 -3.61
N VAL A 297 -38.06 10.36 -3.19
CA VAL A 297 -37.23 9.44 -3.99
C VAL A 297 -37.89 8.07 -4.15
N ILE A 298 -38.42 7.51 -3.06
CA ILE A 298 -39.08 6.20 -3.06
C ILE A 298 -40.37 6.25 -3.90
N SER A 299 -41.22 7.25 -3.69
CA SER A 299 -42.49 7.41 -4.45
C SER A 299 -42.30 7.68 -5.95
N ARG A 300 -41.11 8.16 -6.39
CA ARG A 300 -40.78 8.30 -7.82
C ARG A 300 -40.48 6.96 -8.50
N ARG A 301 -39.98 5.97 -7.77
CA ARG A 301 -39.70 4.62 -8.31
C ARG A 301 -40.97 3.78 -8.51
N GLU A 302 -42.04 4.09 -7.80
CA GLU A 302 -43.33 3.38 -7.86
C GLU A 302 -44.25 3.90 -8.98
N ARG A 303 -43.89 4.98 -9.69
CA ARG A 303 -44.65 5.43 -10.86
C ARG A 303 -44.27 4.58 -12.07
N PRO A 304 -45.19 3.83 -12.71
CA PRO A 304 -44.89 3.16 -13.96
C PRO A 304 -44.43 4.18 -14.98
N ALA A 305 -43.33 3.86 -15.69
CA ALA A 305 -42.86 4.68 -16.79
C ALA A 305 -44.00 4.91 -17.77
N ARG A 306 -44.32 6.19 -18.04
CA ARG A 306 -45.29 6.56 -19.06
C ARG A 306 -44.76 5.98 -20.39
N PRO A 307 -45.54 5.19 -21.15
CA PRO A 307 -45.06 4.65 -22.41
C PRO A 307 -44.63 5.80 -23.32
N LEU A 308 -43.38 5.78 -23.80
CA LEU A 308 -42.98 6.68 -24.88
C LEU A 308 -43.86 6.35 -26.09
N ALA A 309 -44.56 7.35 -26.62
CA ALA A 309 -45.30 7.23 -27.86
C ALA A 309 -44.34 6.77 -28.97
N SER A 310 -44.62 5.62 -29.58
CA SER A 310 -43.82 5.12 -30.69
C SER A 310 -44.00 6.04 -31.89
N SER A 311 -42.94 6.77 -32.25
CA SER A 311 -42.85 7.35 -33.58
C SER A 311 -42.72 6.21 -34.58
N LYS A 312 -43.71 6.07 -35.47
CA LYS A 312 -43.67 5.12 -36.58
C LYS A 312 -42.56 5.58 -37.53
N SER A 313 -41.46 4.83 -37.61
CA SER A 313 -40.55 4.90 -38.76
C SER A 313 -40.78 3.70 -39.65
N SER A 314 -41.06 4.00 -40.91
CA SER A 314 -41.43 3.13 -42.00
C SER A 314 -40.24 2.42 -42.64
N LEU A 315 -40.44 1.11 -42.90
CA LEU A 315 -39.98 0.32 -44.06
C LEU A 315 -38.46 0.00 -44.20
N ILE A 316 -38.13 -1.28 -43.96
CA ILE A 316 -37.08 -2.01 -44.70
C ILE A 316 -37.67 -3.35 -45.17
N ALA A 317 -37.52 -3.64 -46.47
CA ALA A 317 -38.09 -4.76 -47.20
C ALA A 317 -37.47 -6.14 -46.84
N PRO A 318 -38.16 -7.27 -47.09
CA PRO A 318 -37.69 -8.60 -46.70
C PRO A 318 -36.66 -9.20 -47.67
N VAL A 319 -35.69 -9.89 -47.09
CA VAL A 319 -34.60 -10.64 -47.73
C VAL A 319 -35.13 -11.86 -48.50
N ALA A 320 -34.68 -12.02 -49.75
CA ALA A 320 -35.01 -13.13 -50.63
C ALA A 320 -34.45 -14.47 -50.16
N LYS A 321 -35.26 -15.53 -50.33
CA LYS A 321 -34.95 -16.93 -50.00
C LYS A 321 -33.76 -17.47 -50.82
N LEU A 322 -32.74 -17.98 -50.14
CA LEU A 322 -31.68 -18.80 -50.74
C LEU A 322 -32.22 -20.16 -51.20
N ARG A 323 -32.03 -20.47 -52.49
CA ARG A 323 -32.25 -21.79 -53.09
C ARG A 323 -31.12 -22.75 -52.65
N LYS A 324 -31.51 -23.95 -52.19
CA LYS A 324 -30.59 -25.08 -51.94
C LYS A 324 -30.04 -25.60 -53.28
N GLY A 325 -28.74 -25.44 -53.49
CA GLY A 325 -27.97 -26.11 -54.54
C GLY A 325 -27.27 -27.35 -53.98
N ARG A 326 -27.62 -28.51 -54.52
CA ARG A 326 -26.96 -29.83 -54.38
C ARG A 326 -25.69 -29.81 -55.24
N PHE A 327 -24.59 -30.48 -54.87
CA PHE A 327 -23.57 -31.13 -55.75
C PHE A 327 -22.37 -31.55 -54.86
N GLN A 328 -22.27 -32.83 -54.49
CA GLN A 328 -21.45 -33.93 -55.08
C GLN A 328 -20.05 -34.07 -54.44
N LYS A 329 -19.81 -35.25 -53.86
CA LYS A 329 -18.49 -35.76 -53.45
C LYS A 329 -17.69 -36.16 -54.70
N PRO A 330 -16.35 -36.09 -54.67
CA PRO A 330 -15.52 -37.02 -55.42
C PRO A 330 -14.99 -38.12 -54.50
N ALA A 331 -14.80 -39.29 -55.11
CA ALA A 331 -14.24 -40.51 -54.56
C ALA A 331 -12.72 -40.59 -54.83
N HIS A 332 -12.10 -41.55 -54.13
CA HIS A 332 -10.70 -41.99 -54.14
C HIS A 332 -9.74 -41.24 -53.22
#